data_AF-A0A0R1Z546-F1
#
_entry.id   AF-A0A0R1Z546-F1
#
_cell.length_a   1.000
_cell.length_b   1.000
_cell.length_c   1.000
_cell.angle_alpha   90.00
_cell.angle_beta   90.00
_cell.angle_gamma   90.00
#
_symmetry.space_group_name_H-M   'P 1'
#
loop_
_entity.id
_entity.type
_entity.pdbx_description
1 polymer ?
#
loop_
_entity_poly.entity_id
_entity_poly.type
_entity_poly.pdbx_seq_one_letter_code
_entity_poly.pdbx_strand_id
1 'polypeptide(L)' 'MDDHIGQHVLVTSQIGRRKTTKRTGILRETFPAVFVVELDPGKANFERVSYSYTDILTKNIEVDFDHIQAV' A
#
# COMPACT_ATOMS: atom_id res chain seq x y z
N MET A 1 7.99 -8.32 1.88
CA MET A 1 7.08 -7.93 0.78
C MET A 1 6.73 -9.13 -0.07
N ASP A 2 7.71 -9.82 -0.65
CA ASP A 2 7.47 -10.97 -1.53
C ASP A 2 6.59 -12.06 -0.88
N ASP A 3 6.78 -12.35 0.41
CA ASP A 3 5.95 -13.31 1.15
C ASP A 3 4.48 -12.87 1.35
N HIS A 4 4.16 -11.62 1.04
CA HIS A 4 2.84 -11.01 1.24
C HIS A 4 2.10 -10.76 -0.08
N ILE A 5 2.62 -11.26 -1.20
CA ILE A 5 1.92 -11.19 -2.49
C ILE A 5 0.55 -11.87 -2.38
N GLY A 6 -0.49 -11.19 -2.85
CA GLY A 6 -1.88 -11.60 -2.76
C GLY A 6 -2.57 -11.23 -1.45
N GLN A 7 -1.84 -10.75 -0.44
CA GLN A 7 -2.42 -10.31 0.82
C GLN A 7 -2.97 -8.88 0.70
N HIS A 8 -3.99 -8.61 1.52
CA HIS A 8 -4.49 -7.26 1.69
C HIS A 8 -3.48 -6.41 2.45
N VAL A 9 -3.39 -5.15 2.08
CA VAL A 9 -2.46 -4.18 2.66
C VAL A 9 -3.17 -2.86 2.87
N LEU A 10 -2.93 -2.25 4.03
CA LEU A 10 -3.27 -0.87 4.32
C LEU A 10 -2.05 0.01 4.01
N VAL A 11 -2.19 0.89 3.03
CA VAL A 11 -1.18 1.88 2.68
C VAL A 11 -1.58 3.22 3.26
N THR A 12 -0.74 3.74 4.14
CA THR A 12 -0.88 5.07 4.73
C THR A 12 0.14 6.00 4.09
N SER A 13 -0.30 7.01 3.34
CA SER A 13 0.60 7.94 2.63
C SER A 13 0.43 9.38 3.11
N GLN A 14 1.54 10.14 3.14
CA GLN A 14 1.51 11.56 3.47
C GLN A 14 1.18 12.39 2.22
N ILE A 15 -0.02 12.97 2.19
CA ILE A 15 -0.41 13.95 1.16
C ILE A 15 -0.07 15.34 1.69
N GLY A 16 1.18 15.76 1.46
CA GLY A 16 1.71 17.05 1.89
C GLY A 16 2.04 17.11 3.38
N ARG A 17 2.28 18.32 3.90
CA ARG A 17 2.85 18.53 5.25
C ARG A 17 1.89 18.29 6.42
N ARG A 18 0.59 18.11 6.16
CA ARG A 18 -0.44 18.13 7.20
C ARG A 18 -1.50 17.05 7.10
N LYS A 19 -1.53 16.28 6.01
CA LYS A 19 -2.62 15.34 5.75
C LYS A 19 -2.05 13.96 5.44
N THR A 20 -2.58 12.95 6.10
CA THR A 20 -2.28 11.55 5.84
C THR A 20 -3.52 10.88 5.28
N THR A 21 -3.35 10.05 4.25
CA THR A 21 -4.44 9.31 3.63
C THR A 21 -4.19 7.82 3.80
N LYS A 22 -5.25 7.09 4.14
CA LYS A 22 -5.23 5.63 4.29
C LYS A 22 -6.00 5.02 3.13
N ARG A 23 -5.38 4.08 2.41
CA ARG A 23 -6.00 3.35 1.30
C ARG A 23 -5.74 1.85 1.49
N THR A 24 -6.78 1.04 1.33
CA THR A 24 -6.67 -0.42 1.35
C THR A 24 -6.49 -0.94 -0.06
N GLY A 25 -5.75 -2.03 -0.20
CA GLY A 25 -5.56 -2.71 -1.48
C GLY A 25 -5.03 -4.12 -1.31
N ILE A 26 -4.62 -4.73 -2.42
CA ILE A 26 -3.98 -6.04 -2.46
C ILE A 26 -2.58 -5.86 -3.05
N LEU A 27 -1.57 -6.43 -2.40
CA LEU A 27 -0.21 -6.49 -2.96
C LEU A 27 -0.20 -7.47 -4.14
N ARG A 28 0.04 -6.99 -5.36
CA ARG A 28 -0.04 -7.82 -6.58
C ARG A 28 1.32 -8.35 -7.01
N GLU A 29 2.31 -7.48 -7.05
CA GLU A 29 3.62 -7.78 -7.62
C GLU A 29 4.71 -7.09 -6.81
N THR A 30 5.88 -7.71 -6.74
CA THR A 30 7.08 -7.11 -6.16
C THR A 30 8.22 -7.21 -7.15
N PHE A 31 9.04 -6.17 -7.18
CA PHE A 31 10.24 -6.05 -7.99
C PHE A 31 11.39 -5.57 -7.09
N PRO A 32 12.66 -5.63 -7.54
CA PRO A 32 13.80 -5.23 -6.71
C PRO A 32 13.77 -3.78 -6.20
N ALA A 33 13.12 -2.86 -6.92
CA ALA A 33 13.09 -1.44 -6.56
C ALA A 33 11.71 -0.93 -6.10
N VAL A 34 10.64 -1.62 -6.50
CA VAL A 34 9.25 -1.18 -6.30
C VAL A 34 8.34 -2.37 -6.05
N PHE A 35 7.18 -2.10 -5.48
CA PHE A 35 6.09 -3.07 -5.36
C PHE A 35 4.78 -2.44 -5.86
N VAL A 36 3.88 -3.28 -6.36
CA VAL A 36 2.62 -2.86 -6.99
C VAL A 36 1.45 -3.25 -6.10
N VAL A 37 0.67 -2.27 -5.70
CA VAL A 37 -0.57 -2.45 -4.93
C VAL A 37 -1.75 -2.10 -5.83
N GLU A 38 -2.71 -3.01 -5.90
CA GLU A 38 -4.02 -2.75 -6.49
C GLU A 38 -4.93 -2.20 -5.39
N LEU A 39 -5.18 -0.90 -5.43
CA LEU A 39 -5.99 -0.20 -4.43
C LEU A 39 -7.47 -0.41 -4.74
N ASP A 40 -8.26 -0.70 -3.71
CA ASP A 40 -9.71 -0.78 -3.82
C ASP A 40 -10.28 0.65 -3.83
N PRO A 41 -10.78 1.13 -4.98
CA PRO A 41 -11.49 2.39 -5.02
C PRO A 41 -12.93 2.08 -4.65
N GLY A 42 -13.49 2.82 -3.68
CA GLY A 42 -14.90 2.66 -3.29
C GLY A 42 -15.94 2.82 -4.42
N LYS A 43 -15.53 3.05 -5.68
CA LYS A 43 -16.34 3.02 -6.89
C LYS A 43 -15.54 2.47 -8.09
N ALA A 44 -15.81 1.22 -8.46
CA ALA A 44 -15.75 0.62 -9.81
C ALA A 44 -14.47 0.71 -10.69
N ASN A 45 -13.36 1.30 -10.25
CA ASN A 45 -12.17 1.45 -11.12
C ASN A 45 -10.85 1.14 -10.41
N PHE A 46 -10.41 -0.13 -10.40
CA PHE A 46 -9.18 -0.58 -9.75
C PHE A 46 -7.97 0.27 -10.14
N GLU A 47 -7.33 0.90 -9.15
CA GLU A 47 -6.15 1.73 -9.36
C GLU A 47 -4.90 0.95 -8.94
N ARG A 48 -4.03 0.63 -9.91
CA ARG A 48 -2.72 0.03 -9.62
C ARG A 48 -1.69 1.12 -9.40
N VAL A 49 -1.08 1.12 -8.22
CA VAL A 49 -0.07 2.09 -7.83
C VAL A 49 1.21 1.34 -7.48
N SER A 50 2.33 1.81 -8.03
CA SER A 50 3.66 1.36 -7.63
C SER A 50 4.24 2.25 -6.54
N TYR A 51 4.86 1.63 -5.55
CA TYR A 51 5.56 2.28 -4.45
C TYR A 51 7.00 1.79 -4.40
N SER A 52 7.93 2.65 -4.00
CA SER A 52 9.32 2.24 -3.80
C SER A 52 9.58 1.78 -2.36
N TYR A 53 10.56 0.91 -2.15
CA TYR A 53 11.01 0.59 -0.79
C TYR A 53 11.61 1.81 -0.08
N THR A 54 12.17 2.74 -0.85
CA THR A 54 12.66 4.01 -0.34
C THR A 54 11.53 4.81 0.32
N ASP A 55 10.31 4.79 -0.22
CA ASP A 55 9.17 5.50 0.37
C ASP A 55 8.80 4.99 1.77
N ILE A 56 8.99 3.69 2.02
CA ILE A 56 8.83 3.09 3.35
C ILE A 56 9.98 3.57 4.25
N LEU A 57 11.21 3.50 3.74
CA LEU A 57 12.41 3.86 4.50
C LEU A 57 12.43 5.35 4.90
N THR A 58 11.96 6.24 4.01
CA THR A 58 11.85 7.68 4.25
C THR A 58 10.55 8.07 4.95
N LYS A 59 9.68 7.09 5.27
CA LYS A 59 8.38 7.30 5.93
C LYS A 59 7.43 8.20 5.11
N ASN A 60 7.61 8.25 3.80
CA ASN A 60 6.65 8.85 2.89
C ASN A 60 5.34 8.05 2.90
N ILE A 61 5.47 6.73 3.06
CA ILE A 61 4.38 5.78 3.24
C ILE A 61 4.66 4.83 4.40
N GLU A 62 3.59 4.27 4.93
CA GLU A 62 3.59 3.12 5.82
C GLU A 62 2.68 2.05 5.24
N VAL A 63 3.07 0.80 5.43
CA VAL A 63 2.39 -0.39 4.91
C VAL A 63 2.09 -1.32 6.08
N ASP A 64 0.87 -1.81 6.15
CA ASP A 64 0.41 -2.69 7.22
C ASP A 64 -0.38 -3.85 6.63
N PHE A 65 0.12 -5.06 6.85
CA PHE A 65 -0.48 -6.32 6.40
C PHE A 65 -1.30 -7.00 7.51
N ASP A 66 -1.13 -6.58 8.76
CA ASP A 66 -1.74 -7.20 9.95
C ASP A 66 -3.03 -6.48 10.40
N HIS A 67 -3.34 -5.30 9.84
CA HIS A 67 -4.52 -4.49 10.20
C HIS A 67 -5.88 -5.12 9.85
N ILE A 68 -5.92 -6.41 9.55
CA ILE A 68 -7.11 -7.14 9.10
C ILE A 68 -7.26 -8.42 9.93
N GLN A 69 -7.07 -8.27 11.23
CA GLN A 69 -7.52 -9.22 12.26
C GLN A 69 -8.11 -8.41 13.42
N ALA A 70 -9.31 -7.87 13.22
CA ALA A 70 -10.23 -7.60 14.31
C ALA A 70 -11.54 -8.34 13.97
N VAL A 71 -11.72 -9.42 14.72
CA VAL A 71 -12.86 -10.36 14.82
C VAL A 71 -14.21 -9.71 14.62
#